data_AF-W2KK00-F1
#
_entry.id   AF-W2KK00-F1
#
_cell.length_a   1.000
_cell.length_b   1.000
_cell.length_c   1.000
_cell.angle_alpha   90.00
_cell.angle_beta   90.00
_cell.angle_gamma   90.00
#
_symmetry.space_group_name_H-M   'P 1'
#
loop_
_entity.id
_entity.type
_entity.pdbx_description
1 polymer ?
#
loop_
_entity_poly.entity_id
_entity_poly.type
_entity_poly.pdbx_seq_one_letter_code
_entity_poly.pdbx_strand_id
1 'polypeptide(L)'
;MITRSSFAVTVSETQTAMERELVKVILECIASNGKVVIPVYRLGYFHELITILLEHWQQIKDASGKAAKCPIYLSDAAMEYPSRFLPVLFRTCTPTVQNLLRAKNPNAADLQVFDWKRLQQPGPFVLFTGPANISQGDSLRAIKAVASDPKNLIVLSEYCTPGTVNYLLYADPERKRVSKRLGVNVECGVHYQPCGDEVDTKSIVQLVSRVAPRQVILDYTVPDDLEFVKTHVQNHLKMDPAVDTSVVVKGINPAGRTPIEPARDIPLRIHKAMFNNPSDVQGMLIAEPKRKLMLVSSGNGARRLRKKKHSLFFSYSWKKPFEPSPRVKKKSSRPASALSFLLSAAVESDDEEDESEQQPQADADQLLKALESSLTKWILDLPMEKIDRWLKLRTVGVSVSAEWEVHMEWSYDDEALAGRVLGIAKQVVHAEYKKQLAQ
;
A
#
# COMPACT_ATOMS: atom_id res chain seq x y z
N MET A 1 10.45 8.30 7.33
CA MET A 1 9.81 9.61 7.56
C MET A 1 8.87 9.90 6.41
N ILE A 2 7.65 10.35 6.67
CA ILE A 2 6.74 10.85 5.65
C ILE A 2 6.55 12.34 5.93
N THR A 3 6.76 13.20 4.95
CA THR A 3 6.64 14.65 5.12
C THR A 3 6.02 15.30 3.89
N ARG A 4 5.31 16.41 4.11
CA ARG A 4 4.82 17.27 3.03
C ARG A 4 6.01 17.86 2.27
N SER A 5 5.86 18.00 0.96
CA SER A 5 6.86 18.64 0.09
C SER A 5 6.21 19.43 -1.04
N SER A 6 4.92 19.75 -0.92
CA SER A 6 4.22 20.57 -1.92
C SER A 6 4.56 22.04 -1.70
N PHE A 7 4.67 22.81 -2.78
CA PHE A 7 5.05 24.23 -2.75
C PHE A 7 6.40 24.42 -2.06
N ALA A 8 7.37 23.62 -2.49
CA ALA A 8 8.68 23.60 -1.87
C ALA A 8 9.48 24.84 -2.31
N VAL A 9 9.98 25.59 -1.33
CA VAL A 9 10.90 26.70 -1.54
C VAL A 9 12.24 26.39 -0.90
N THR A 10 13.31 27.06 -1.34
CA THR A 10 14.66 26.84 -0.77
C THR A 10 14.69 27.27 0.69
N VAL A 11 14.27 28.52 0.93
CA VAL A 11 14.18 29.18 2.24
C VAL A 11 13.07 30.21 2.17
N SER A 12 12.08 30.10 3.04
CA SER A 12 11.02 31.09 3.23
C SER A 12 11.58 32.37 3.85
N GLU A 13 10.90 33.48 3.59
CA GLU A 13 11.18 34.72 4.28
C GLU A 13 10.95 34.57 5.79
N THR A 14 11.70 35.31 6.59
CA THR A 14 11.51 35.30 8.04
C THR A 14 10.14 35.86 8.38
N GLN A 15 9.45 35.26 9.35
CA GLN A 15 8.14 35.70 9.84
C GLN A 15 8.09 37.21 10.10
N THR A 16 9.10 37.76 10.79
CA THR A 16 9.20 39.19 11.08
C THR A 16 9.29 40.07 9.85
N ALA A 17 9.93 39.62 8.76
CA ALA A 17 10.00 40.37 7.52
C ALA A 17 8.62 40.40 6.83
N MET A 18 7.96 39.24 6.74
CA MET A 18 6.61 39.13 6.17
C MET A 18 5.58 39.97 6.95
N GLU A 19 5.60 39.91 8.28
CA GLU A 19 4.72 40.71 9.14
C GLU A 19 4.91 42.22 8.92
N ARG A 20 6.17 42.67 8.81
CA ARG A 20 6.48 44.09 8.54
C ARG A 20 5.97 44.52 7.17
N GLU A 21 6.16 43.71 6.15
CA GLU A 21 5.70 44.03 4.80
C GLU A 21 4.16 44.04 4.72
N LEU A 22 3.50 43.06 5.33
CA LEU A 22 2.03 43.00 5.44
C LEU A 22 1.47 44.29 6.03
N VAL A 23 1.99 44.69 7.20
CA VAL A 23 1.54 45.90 7.90
C VAL A 23 1.82 47.14 7.04
N LYS A 24 3.00 47.24 6.44
CA LYS A 24 3.39 48.37 5.59
C LYS A 24 2.42 48.55 4.42
N VAL A 25 2.17 47.49 3.65
CA VAL A 25 1.29 47.56 2.46
C VAL A 25 -0.16 47.91 2.86
N ILE A 26 -0.64 47.40 4.00
CA ILE A 26 -1.96 47.75 4.55
C ILE A 26 -2.02 49.23 4.94
N LEU A 27 -1.00 49.76 5.62
CA LEU A 27 -0.95 51.16 6.02
C LEU A 27 -0.86 52.11 4.83
N GLU A 28 -0.11 51.76 3.78
CA GLU A 28 -0.04 52.52 2.53
C GLU A 28 -1.40 52.61 1.81
N CYS A 29 -2.14 51.48 1.77
CA CYS A 29 -3.51 51.44 1.27
C CYS A 29 -4.44 52.35 2.08
N ILE A 30 -4.38 52.28 3.42
CA ILE A 30 -5.20 53.10 4.31
C ILE A 30 -4.86 54.59 4.16
N ALA A 31 -3.59 54.94 4.04
CA ALA A 31 -3.13 56.32 3.82
C ALA A 31 -3.66 56.88 2.49
N SER A 32 -3.81 56.02 1.49
CA SER A 32 -4.43 56.34 0.19
C SER A 32 -5.96 56.39 0.24
N ASN A 33 -6.56 56.25 1.42
CA ASN A 33 -8.01 56.19 1.67
C ASN A 33 -8.69 55.02 0.95
N GLY A 34 -7.95 53.93 0.74
CA GLY A 34 -8.41 52.69 0.13
C GLY A 34 -8.95 51.67 1.14
N LYS A 35 -9.62 50.64 0.63
CA LYS A 35 -10.22 49.54 1.39
C LYS A 35 -9.35 48.29 1.27
N VAL A 36 -9.15 47.59 2.38
CA VAL A 36 -8.41 46.32 2.42
C VAL A 36 -9.39 45.17 2.63
N VAL A 37 -9.33 44.16 1.77
CA VAL A 37 -10.12 42.92 1.91
C VAL A 37 -9.19 41.73 2.07
N ILE A 38 -9.39 40.94 3.12
CA ILE A 38 -8.58 39.78 3.47
C ILE A 38 -9.48 38.52 3.51
N PRO A 39 -9.54 37.73 2.43
CA PRO A 39 -10.28 36.47 2.40
C PRO A 39 -9.58 35.40 3.25
N VAL A 40 -10.31 34.83 4.21
CA VAL A 40 -9.78 33.86 5.18
C VAL A 40 -10.78 32.73 5.46
N TYR A 41 -10.27 31.63 6.00
CA TYR A 41 -11.05 30.64 6.73
C TYR A 41 -11.38 31.20 8.13
N ARG A 42 -12.52 30.79 8.68
CA ARG A 42 -13.01 31.29 9.98
C ARG A 42 -12.10 30.91 11.17
N LEU A 43 -11.14 30.01 10.96
CA LEU A 43 -10.25 29.47 11.98
C LEU A 43 -8.89 29.16 11.35
N GLY A 44 -7.80 29.37 12.11
CA GLY A 44 -6.45 29.07 11.66
C GLY A 44 -5.65 30.33 11.47
N TYR A 45 -5.11 30.56 10.27
CA TYR A 45 -4.21 31.67 10.00
C TYR A 45 -4.89 33.04 10.13
N PHE A 46 -6.22 33.10 10.01
CA PHE A 46 -7.03 34.26 10.40
C PHE A 46 -6.66 34.82 11.79
N HIS A 47 -6.52 33.94 12.80
CA HIS A 47 -6.19 34.35 14.16
C HIS A 47 -4.79 34.97 14.26
N GLU A 48 -3.85 34.54 13.44
CA GLU A 48 -2.51 35.11 13.38
C GLU A 48 -2.53 36.50 12.74
N LEU A 49 -3.14 36.63 11.56
CA LEU A 49 -3.25 37.91 10.84
C LEU A 49 -3.93 38.99 11.67
N ILE A 50 -5.07 38.68 12.29
CA ILE A 50 -5.79 39.67 13.10
C ILE A 50 -5.01 40.04 14.36
N THR A 51 -4.24 39.12 14.95
CA THR A 51 -3.36 39.42 16.09
C THR A 51 -2.28 40.41 15.68
N ILE A 52 -1.60 40.18 14.56
CA ILE A 52 -0.57 41.08 14.01
C ILE A 52 -1.12 42.49 13.83
N LEU A 53 -2.31 42.62 13.21
CA LEU A 53 -2.92 43.93 12.99
C LEU A 53 -3.35 44.64 14.28
N LEU A 54 -3.96 43.91 15.23
CA LEU A 54 -4.41 44.48 16.50
C LEU A 54 -3.23 44.93 17.38
N GLU A 55 -2.14 44.16 17.40
CA GLU A 55 -0.91 44.56 18.11
C GLU A 55 -0.32 45.83 17.51
N HIS A 56 -0.26 45.93 16.18
CA HIS A 56 0.25 47.13 15.52
C HIS A 56 -0.66 48.36 15.73
N TRP A 57 -1.98 48.18 15.71
CA TRP A 57 -2.94 49.25 15.99
C TRP A 57 -2.79 49.77 17.41
N GLN A 58 -2.58 48.87 18.37
CA GLN A 58 -2.34 49.23 19.76
C GLN A 58 -1.00 49.99 19.92
N GLN A 59 0.06 49.56 19.24
CA GLN A 59 1.34 50.28 19.23
C GLN A 59 1.21 51.70 18.64
N ILE A 60 0.46 51.87 17.55
CA ILE A 60 0.17 53.21 16.99
C ILE A 60 -0.61 54.06 18.00
N LYS A 61 -1.60 53.47 18.68
CA LYS A 61 -2.42 54.15 19.69
C LYS A 61 -1.57 54.61 20.88
N ASP A 62 -0.69 53.76 21.36
CA ASP A 62 0.20 54.05 22.50
C ASP A 62 1.25 55.12 22.12
N ALA A 63 1.79 55.07 20.90
CA ALA A 63 2.80 56.04 20.43
C ALA A 63 2.21 57.41 20.09
N SER A 64 1.03 57.46 19.48
CA SER A 64 0.42 58.71 19.00
C SER A 64 -0.62 59.31 19.95
N GLY A 65 -1.03 58.56 20.97
CA GLY A 65 -2.12 58.93 21.89
C GLY A 65 -3.50 59.00 21.22
N LYS A 66 -3.63 58.66 19.94
CA LYS A 66 -4.87 58.67 19.16
C LYS A 66 -5.21 57.26 18.71
N ALA A 67 -6.49 56.90 18.80
CA ALA A 67 -6.97 55.64 18.23
C ALA A 67 -6.63 55.57 16.73
N ALA A 68 -6.22 54.39 16.27
CA ALA A 68 -5.95 54.15 14.87
C ALA A 68 -7.18 54.53 14.02
N LYS A 69 -6.94 55.26 12.93
CA LYS A 69 -8.00 55.93 12.15
C LYS A 69 -8.87 54.97 11.32
N CYS A 70 -8.50 53.69 11.23
CA CYS A 70 -9.11 52.73 10.32
C CYS A 70 -9.75 51.55 11.09
N PRO A 71 -11.06 51.31 10.94
CA PRO A 71 -11.75 50.19 11.61
C PRO A 71 -11.43 48.84 10.95
N ILE A 72 -11.41 47.79 11.77
CA ILE A 72 -11.26 46.40 11.35
C ILE A 72 -12.61 45.69 11.53
N TYR A 73 -13.12 45.08 10.47
CA TYR A 73 -14.41 44.42 10.45
C TYR A 73 -14.30 42.95 10.10
N LEU A 74 -15.31 42.19 10.57
CA LEU A 74 -15.49 40.78 10.27
C LEU A 74 -16.78 40.60 9.46
N SER A 75 -16.72 39.90 8.33
CA SER A 75 -17.90 39.67 7.48
C SER A 75 -19.03 38.90 8.17
N ASP A 76 -18.70 38.04 9.12
CA ASP A 76 -19.59 37.08 9.75
C ASP A 76 -19.32 37.02 11.27
N ALA A 77 -20.37 37.04 12.07
CA ALA A 77 -20.28 36.89 13.53
C ALA A 77 -19.71 35.53 13.97
N ALA A 78 -19.75 34.52 13.10
CA ALA A 78 -19.12 33.22 13.35
C ALA A 78 -17.58 33.27 13.30
N MET A 79 -16.97 34.34 12.78
CA MET A 79 -15.52 34.55 12.82
C MET A 79 -15.09 35.05 14.20
N GLU A 80 -15.07 34.16 15.19
CA GLU A 80 -14.80 34.55 16.57
C GLU A 80 -13.31 34.80 16.83
N TYR A 81 -13.01 35.96 17.42
CA TYR A 81 -11.69 36.31 17.92
C TYR A 81 -11.76 36.86 19.36
N PRO A 82 -10.94 36.34 20.30
CA PRO A 82 -10.20 35.09 20.19
C PRO A 82 -11.17 33.89 20.03
N SER A 83 -10.69 32.80 19.45
CA SER A 83 -11.51 31.58 19.32
C SER A 83 -11.95 31.07 20.70
N ARG A 84 -13.24 30.71 20.85
CA ARG A 84 -13.78 30.11 22.09
C ARG A 84 -13.06 28.83 22.50
N PHE A 85 -12.40 28.15 21.55
CA PHE A 85 -11.68 26.90 21.78
C PHE A 85 -10.23 27.10 22.21
N LEU A 86 -9.69 28.31 22.10
CA LEU A 86 -8.30 28.60 22.40
C LEU A 86 -7.90 28.26 23.86
N PRO A 87 -8.76 28.45 24.89
CA PRO A 87 -8.47 28.00 26.25
C PRO A 87 -8.29 26.48 26.39
N VAL A 88 -8.98 25.68 25.57
CA VAL A 88 -8.84 24.20 25.58
C VAL A 88 -7.47 23.79 25.03
N LEU A 89 -6.96 24.52 24.04
CA LEU A 89 -5.68 24.26 23.39
C LEU A 89 -4.48 24.91 24.10
N PHE A 90 -4.71 25.55 25.25
CA PHE A 90 -3.71 26.34 25.98
C PHE A 90 -2.34 25.65 26.09
N ARG A 91 -2.31 24.36 26.42
CA ARG A 91 -1.06 23.60 26.61
C ARG A 91 -0.26 23.36 25.32
N THR A 92 -0.92 23.43 24.17
CA THR A 92 -0.29 23.23 22.84
C THR A 92 0.16 24.55 22.22
N CYS A 93 -0.29 25.69 22.74
CA CYS A 93 0.09 27.01 22.26
C CYS A 93 1.52 27.38 22.68
N THR A 94 2.14 28.29 21.93
CA THR A 94 3.45 28.87 22.28
C THR A 94 3.38 29.65 23.61
N PRO A 95 4.50 29.83 24.32
CA PRO A 95 4.52 30.63 25.56
C PRO A 95 3.96 32.05 25.37
N THR A 96 4.20 32.65 24.20
CA THR A 96 3.65 33.97 23.83
C THR A 96 2.11 33.97 23.85
N VAL A 97 1.48 33.03 23.15
CA VAL A 97 0.02 32.91 23.11
C VAL A 97 -0.56 32.51 24.47
N GLN A 98 0.14 31.65 25.22
CA GLN A 98 -0.25 31.30 26.59
C GLN A 98 -0.28 32.54 27.51
N ASN A 99 0.69 33.45 27.38
CA ASN A 99 0.73 34.67 28.17
C ASN A 99 -0.39 35.64 27.78
N LEU A 100 -0.69 35.79 26.49
CA LEU A 100 -1.82 36.60 26.00
C LEU A 100 -3.17 36.08 26.53
N LEU A 101 -3.35 34.76 26.56
CA LEU A 101 -4.55 34.13 27.11
C LEU A 101 -4.72 34.38 28.62
N ARG A 102 -3.63 34.38 29.38
CA ARG A 102 -3.67 34.70 30.82
C ARG A 102 -3.97 36.17 31.09
N ALA A 103 -3.44 37.06 30.26
CA ALA A 103 -3.55 38.51 30.43
C ALA A 103 -4.95 39.07 30.12
N LYS A 104 -5.87 38.27 29.55
CA LYS A 104 -7.15 38.70 28.94
C LYS A 104 -6.94 39.82 27.92
N ASN A 105 -6.92 39.47 26.64
CA ASN A 105 -6.72 40.42 25.54
C ASN A 105 -7.74 41.59 25.59
N PRO A 106 -7.31 42.85 25.83
CA PRO A 106 -8.22 43.99 25.83
C PRO A 106 -8.69 44.40 24.42
N ASN A 107 -7.99 43.96 23.37
CA ASN A 107 -8.18 44.45 21.99
C ASN A 107 -9.32 43.76 21.21
N ALA A 108 -9.97 42.73 21.78
CA ALA A 108 -11.09 42.06 21.11
C ALA A 108 -12.35 42.94 21.01
N ALA A 109 -12.46 43.98 21.84
CA ALA A 109 -13.60 44.89 21.88
C ALA A 109 -13.72 45.81 20.65
N ASP A 110 -12.63 45.98 19.89
CA ASP A 110 -12.59 46.87 18.72
C ASP A 110 -13.08 46.18 17.43
N LEU A 111 -13.37 44.88 17.46
CA LEU A 111 -13.85 44.12 16.30
C LEU A 111 -15.36 44.19 16.18
N GLN A 112 -15.84 44.61 15.01
CA GLN A 112 -17.26 44.73 14.72
C GLN A 112 -17.67 43.87 13.53
N VAL A 113 -18.90 43.37 13.55
CA VAL A 113 -19.50 42.70 12.39
C VAL A 113 -19.76 43.74 11.30
N PHE A 114 -19.41 43.41 10.07
CA PHE A 114 -19.48 44.31 8.94
C PHE A 114 -20.94 44.56 8.52
N ASP A 115 -21.33 45.84 8.45
CA ASP A 115 -22.55 46.23 7.75
C ASP A 115 -22.25 46.37 6.25
N TRP A 116 -22.79 45.45 5.46
CA TRP A 116 -22.62 45.41 4.00
C TRP A 116 -23.03 46.69 3.27
N LYS A 117 -23.88 47.54 3.87
CA LYS A 117 -24.20 48.87 3.31
C LYS A 117 -22.99 49.79 3.25
N ARG A 118 -21.99 49.57 4.12
CA ARG A 118 -20.73 50.35 4.17
C ARG A 118 -19.78 50.03 3.02
N LEU A 119 -19.99 48.93 2.31
CA LEU A 119 -19.13 48.51 1.21
C LEU A 119 -18.99 49.59 0.13
N GLN A 120 -20.05 50.37 -0.13
CA GLN A 120 -20.07 51.47 -1.09
C GLN A 120 -19.77 52.85 -0.47
N GLN A 121 -19.68 52.94 0.86
CA GLN A 121 -19.39 54.21 1.52
C GLN A 121 -17.92 54.60 1.34
N PRO A 122 -17.59 55.91 1.30
CA PRO A 122 -16.21 56.38 1.27
C PRO A 122 -15.54 56.18 2.63
N GLY A 123 -14.23 55.96 2.61
CA GLY A 123 -13.41 55.79 3.81
C GLY A 123 -12.70 54.44 3.85
N PRO A 124 -11.55 54.37 4.53
CA PRO A 124 -10.76 53.15 4.61
C PRO A 124 -11.34 52.22 5.67
N PHE A 125 -11.24 50.92 5.41
CA PHE A 125 -11.48 49.87 6.40
C PHE A 125 -10.65 48.65 6.04
N VAL A 126 -10.43 47.77 7.03
CA VAL A 126 -9.93 46.42 6.82
C VAL A 126 -11.08 45.45 7.05
N LEU A 127 -11.35 44.56 6.09
CA LEU A 127 -12.42 43.58 6.17
C LEU A 127 -11.87 42.16 6.04
N PHE A 128 -11.96 41.38 7.11
CA PHE A 128 -11.79 39.93 7.05
C PHE A 128 -13.08 39.28 6.55
N THR A 129 -12.97 38.48 5.49
CA THR A 129 -14.13 37.92 4.80
C THR A 129 -13.99 36.43 4.52
N GLY A 130 -15.11 35.70 4.52
CA GLY A 130 -15.13 34.26 4.26
C GLY A 130 -16.00 33.89 3.06
N PRO A 131 -15.74 32.75 2.39
CA PRO A 131 -14.61 31.82 2.58
C PRO A 131 -13.30 32.26 1.87
N ALA A 132 -12.15 31.72 2.29
CA ALA A 132 -10.85 32.01 1.67
C ALA A 132 -10.76 31.73 0.17
N ASN A 133 -11.55 30.79 -0.37
CA ASN A 133 -11.43 30.35 -1.77
C ASN A 133 -12.00 31.30 -2.83
N ILE A 134 -12.55 32.46 -2.41
CA ILE A 134 -13.05 33.59 -3.24
C ILE A 134 -14.12 33.21 -4.28
N SER A 135 -14.47 31.93 -4.40
CA SER A 135 -15.31 31.42 -5.48
C SER A 135 -16.80 31.68 -5.24
N GLN A 136 -17.17 31.96 -3.99
CA GLN A 136 -18.53 32.25 -3.57
C GLN A 136 -18.54 33.06 -2.26
N GLY A 137 -19.74 33.37 -1.78
CA GLY A 137 -19.94 33.96 -0.45
C GLY A 137 -19.53 35.43 -0.36
N ASP A 138 -19.23 35.84 0.87
CA ASP A 138 -18.96 37.22 1.21
C ASP A 138 -17.60 37.69 0.67
N SER A 139 -16.61 36.79 0.55
CA SER A 139 -15.34 37.07 -0.12
C SER A 139 -15.54 37.49 -1.58
N LEU A 140 -16.34 36.74 -2.35
CA LEU A 140 -16.63 37.08 -3.74
C LEU A 140 -17.35 38.43 -3.84
N ARG A 141 -18.33 38.68 -2.97
CA ARG A 141 -19.09 39.93 -2.94
C ARG A 141 -18.18 41.13 -2.65
N ALA A 142 -17.34 41.03 -1.62
CA ALA A 142 -16.41 42.09 -1.23
C ALA A 142 -15.40 42.37 -2.34
N ILE A 143 -14.78 41.33 -2.90
CA ILE A 143 -13.77 41.47 -3.97
C ILE A 143 -14.36 42.13 -5.21
N LYS A 144 -15.55 41.72 -5.66
CA LYS A 144 -16.20 42.37 -6.82
C LYS A 144 -16.41 43.87 -6.62
N ALA A 145 -16.66 44.31 -5.38
CA ALA A 145 -16.88 45.72 -5.08
C ALA A 145 -15.57 46.53 -4.98
N VAL A 146 -14.47 45.91 -4.52
CA VAL A 146 -13.19 46.62 -4.31
C VAL A 146 -12.21 46.50 -5.47
N ALA A 147 -12.32 45.46 -6.31
CA ALA A 147 -11.29 45.09 -7.27
C ALA A 147 -11.01 46.15 -8.35
N SER A 148 -11.99 46.96 -8.70
CA SER A 148 -11.88 47.94 -9.80
C SER A 148 -11.31 49.30 -9.39
N ASP A 149 -11.07 49.54 -8.10
CA ASP A 149 -10.44 50.79 -7.65
C ASP A 149 -8.97 50.53 -7.30
N PRO A 150 -8.02 51.22 -7.98
CA PRO A 150 -6.58 51.02 -7.77
C PRO A 150 -6.09 51.42 -6.37
N LYS A 151 -6.89 52.16 -5.59
CA LYS A 151 -6.55 52.50 -4.20
C LYS A 151 -6.75 51.34 -3.24
N ASN A 152 -7.56 50.35 -3.62
CA ASN A 152 -7.90 49.22 -2.76
C ASN A 152 -6.83 48.14 -2.80
N LEU A 153 -6.88 47.26 -1.81
CA LEU A 153 -5.94 46.15 -1.64
C LEU A 153 -6.68 44.86 -1.32
N ILE A 154 -6.28 43.78 -2.00
CA ILE A 154 -6.65 42.41 -1.64
C ILE A 154 -5.42 41.73 -1.03
N VAL A 155 -5.54 41.22 0.19
CA VAL A 155 -4.50 40.41 0.83
C VAL A 155 -4.91 38.95 0.77
N LEU A 156 -4.16 38.15 0.01
CA LEU A 156 -4.37 36.71 -0.14
C LEU A 156 -3.45 35.98 0.82
N SER A 157 -4.02 35.20 1.74
CA SER A 157 -3.20 34.38 2.65
C SER A 157 -3.40 32.88 2.48
N GLU A 158 -4.65 32.45 2.35
CA GLU A 158 -5.01 31.02 2.32
C GLU A 158 -5.55 30.63 0.93
N TYR A 159 -5.48 29.33 0.62
CA TYR A 159 -6.02 28.74 -0.63
C TYR A 159 -5.40 29.31 -1.92
N CYS A 160 -4.14 29.76 -1.87
CA CYS A 160 -3.41 30.34 -3.00
C CYS A 160 -2.62 29.28 -3.78
N THR A 161 -3.28 28.21 -4.22
CA THR A 161 -2.62 27.11 -4.95
C THR A 161 -2.90 27.17 -6.46
N PRO A 162 -2.01 26.63 -7.32
CA PRO A 162 -2.21 26.61 -8.77
C PRO A 162 -3.57 26.03 -9.16
N GLY A 163 -4.26 26.72 -10.08
CA GLY A 163 -5.62 26.38 -10.52
C GLY A 163 -6.74 27.06 -9.73
N THR A 164 -6.45 27.75 -8.62
CA THR A 164 -7.43 28.52 -7.84
C THR A 164 -7.60 29.95 -8.36
N VAL A 165 -8.71 30.61 -8.01
CA VAL A 165 -8.92 32.04 -8.32
C VAL A 165 -7.89 32.91 -7.60
N ASN A 166 -7.53 32.55 -6.36
CA ASN A 166 -6.55 33.25 -5.54
C ASN A 166 -5.18 33.30 -6.23
N TYR A 167 -4.69 32.15 -6.70
CA TYR A 167 -3.41 32.07 -7.41
C TYR A 167 -3.41 32.91 -8.69
N LEU A 168 -4.51 32.88 -9.45
CA LEU A 168 -4.65 33.69 -10.66
C LEU A 168 -4.68 35.20 -10.38
N LEU A 169 -5.19 35.64 -9.22
CA LEU A 169 -5.18 37.05 -8.81
C LEU A 169 -3.77 37.52 -8.48
N TYR A 170 -3.03 36.67 -7.78
CA TYR A 170 -1.64 36.91 -7.39
C TYR A 170 -0.70 36.92 -8.61
N ALA A 171 -0.78 35.90 -9.47
CA ALA A 171 0.12 35.71 -10.61
C ALA A 171 -0.12 36.76 -11.72
N ASP A 172 0.84 37.69 -11.85
CA ASP A 172 0.77 38.85 -12.75
C ASP A 172 0.45 38.55 -14.23
N PRO A 173 1.01 37.51 -14.89
CA PRO A 173 0.63 37.17 -16.26
C PRO A 173 -0.80 36.60 -16.39
N GLU A 174 -1.40 36.13 -15.30
CA GLU A 174 -2.73 35.50 -15.31
C GLU A 174 -3.83 36.41 -14.74
N ARG A 175 -3.48 37.52 -14.10
CA ARG A 175 -4.42 38.47 -13.49
C ARG A 175 -5.50 38.96 -14.46
N LYS A 176 -5.14 39.22 -15.72
CA LYS A 176 -6.11 39.61 -16.79
C LYS A 176 -7.17 38.54 -17.06
N ARG A 177 -6.85 37.26 -16.87
CA ARG A 177 -7.80 36.14 -17.06
C ARG A 177 -8.84 36.13 -15.94
N VAL A 178 -8.47 36.59 -14.74
CA VAL A 178 -9.38 36.66 -13.60
C VAL A 178 -10.51 37.65 -13.81
N SER A 179 -10.24 38.79 -14.46
CA SER A 179 -11.26 39.82 -14.70
C SER A 179 -12.51 39.25 -15.38
N LYS A 180 -12.32 38.32 -16.34
CA LYS A 180 -13.43 37.62 -17.02
C LYS A 180 -14.18 36.65 -16.10
N ARG A 181 -13.46 35.94 -15.22
CA ARG A 181 -14.03 34.96 -14.29
C ARG A 181 -14.82 35.62 -13.15
N LEU A 182 -14.33 36.73 -12.62
CA LEU A 182 -15.01 37.52 -11.58
C LEU A 182 -16.08 38.45 -12.18
N GLY A 183 -15.97 38.80 -13.45
CA GLY A 183 -16.86 39.75 -14.13
C GLY A 183 -16.61 41.20 -13.73
N VAL A 184 -15.39 41.54 -13.30
CA VAL A 184 -14.96 42.89 -12.87
C VAL A 184 -13.54 43.15 -13.35
N ASN A 185 -13.18 44.40 -13.64
CA ASN A 185 -11.78 44.72 -13.91
C ASN A 185 -10.99 44.73 -12.60
N VAL A 186 -9.84 44.04 -12.58
CA VAL A 186 -8.97 43.98 -11.40
C VAL A 186 -7.85 45.02 -11.57
N GLU A 187 -8.01 46.17 -10.92
CA GLU A 187 -7.05 47.29 -10.91
C GLU A 187 -6.45 47.52 -9.51
N CYS A 188 -7.05 46.97 -8.46
CA CYS A 188 -6.58 47.05 -7.09
C CYS A 188 -5.22 46.38 -6.89
N GLY A 189 -4.51 46.77 -5.82
CA GLY A 189 -3.33 46.06 -5.36
C GLY A 189 -3.68 44.63 -4.92
N VAL A 190 -2.77 43.69 -5.15
CA VAL A 190 -2.87 42.31 -4.63
C VAL A 190 -1.56 41.99 -3.93
N HIS A 191 -1.65 41.64 -2.65
CA HIS A 191 -0.52 41.20 -1.83
C HIS A 191 -0.74 39.76 -1.40
N TYR A 192 0.29 38.93 -1.53
CA TYR A 192 0.26 37.54 -1.06
C TYR A 192 1.05 37.43 0.24
N GLN A 193 0.40 36.90 1.27
CA GLN A 193 0.93 36.71 2.61
C GLN A 193 0.96 35.20 2.91
N PRO A 194 2.10 34.52 2.73
CA PRO A 194 2.20 33.07 2.91
C PRO A 194 1.69 32.60 4.29
N CYS A 195 0.76 31.63 4.31
CA CYS A 195 0.16 31.10 5.53
C CYS A 195 0.78 29.78 6.03
N GLY A 196 2.00 29.47 5.59
CA GLY A 196 2.69 28.20 5.92
C GLY A 196 2.26 27.00 5.06
N ASP A 197 1.56 27.24 3.94
CA ASP A 197 1.30 26.23 2.91
C ASP A 197 2.59 25.85 2.15
N GLU A 198 3.51 26.79 2.02
CA GLU A 198 4.85 26.58 1.48
C GLU A 198 5.71 25.75 2.43
N VAL A 199 6.50 24.83 1.86
CA VAL A 199 7.38 23.98 2.64
C VAL A 199 8.83 24.37 2.43
N ASP A 200 9.48 24.75 3.53
CA ASP A 200 10.91 24.99 3.55
C ASP A 200 11.72 23.73 3.33
N THR A 201 12.40 23.65 2.20
CA THR A 201 13.29 22.55 1.87
C THR A 201 14.44 22.48 2.88
N LYS A 202 14.96 23.62 3.34
CA LYS A 202 15.94 23.67 4.43
C LYS A 202 15.43 23.01 5.71
N SER A 203 14.16 23.19 6.05
CA SER A 203 13.53 22.57 7.22
C SER A 203 13.38 21.05 7.06
N ILE A 204 13.00 20.58 5.86
CA ILE A 204 13.00 19.15 5.55
C ILE A 204 14.41 18.57 5.70
N VAL A 205 15.42 19.21 5.11
CA VAL A 205 16.82 18.77 5.17
C VAL A 205 17.32 18.67 6.62
N GLN A 206 17.05 19.70 7.43
CA GLN A 206 17.39 19.69 8.86
C GLN A 206 16.67 18.59 9.62
N LEU A 207 15.39 18.34 9.30
CA LEU A 207 14.63 17.26 9.92
C LEU A 207 15.18 15.89 9.54
N VAL A 208 15.55 15.68 8.26
CA VAL A 208 16.19 14.45 7.79
C VAL A 208 17.51 14.22 8.53
N SER A 209 18.36 15.24 8.65
CA SER A 209 19.65 15.14 9.37
C SER A 209 19.43 14.77 10.84
N ARG A 210 18.49 15.42 11.54
CA ARG A 210 18.21 15.15 12.98
C ARG A 210 17.56 13.80 13.24
N VAL A 211 16.64 13.37 12.37
CA VAL A 211 15.90 12.11 12.54
C VAL A 211 16.68 10.90 12.01
N ALA A 212 17.60 11.12 11.07
CA ALA A 212 18.35 10.09 10.34
C ALA A 212 17.46 8.94 9.83
N PRO A 213 16.37 9.21 9.10
CA PRO A 213 15.46 8.16 8.66
C PRO A 213 16.05 7.37 7.48
N ARG A 214 15.91 6.04 7.48
CA ARG A 214 16.34 5.20 6.34
C ARG A 214 15.64 5.54 5.02
N GLN A 215 14.40 6.02 5.09
CA GLN A 215 13.61 6.41 3.93
C GLN A 215 12.84 7.70 4.22
N VAL A 216 12.83 8.62 3.26
CA VAL A 216 12.03 9.84 3.25
C VAL A 216 10.99 9.72 2.14
N ILE A 217 9.73 9.83 2.51
CA ILE A 217 8.59 9.77 1.59
C ILE A 217 7.97 11.16 1.52
N LEU A 218 7.95 11.73 0.32
CA LEU A 218 7.52 13.09 0.04
C LEU A 218 6.09 13.09 -0.49
N ASP A 219 5.18 13.77 0.20
CA ASP A 219 3.80 14.02 -0.22
C ASP A 219 3.77 15.27 -1.13
N TYR A 220 4.07 15.03 -2.41
CA TYR A 220 4.19 16.05 -3.44
C TYR A 220 2.91 16.12 -4.27
N THR A 221 2.56 17.33 -4.70
CA THR A 221 1.47 17.59 -5.65
C THR A 221 2.00 17.96 -7.02
N VAL A 222 3.18 18.61 -7.08
CA VAL A 222 3.87 19.00 -8.31
C VAL A 222 5.14 18.13 -8.47
N PRO A 223 5.34 17.44 -9.61
CA PRO A 223 6.53 16.61 -9.82
C PRO A 223 7.86 17.36 -9.69
N ASP A 224 7.89 18.64 -10.05
CA ASP A 224 9.08 19.47 -9.95
C ASP A 224 9.50 19.69 -8.49
N ASP A 225 8.55 19.83 -7.56
CA ASP A 225 8.82 19.94 -6.12
C ASP A 225 9.48 18.67 -5.57
N LEU A 226 9.07 17.49 -6.07
CA LEU A 226 9.67 16.22 -5.67
C LEU A 226 11.15 16.19 -6.02
N GLU A 227 11.49 16.51 -7.28
CA GLU A 227 12.88 16.48 -7.72
C GLU A 227 13.71 17.58 -7.06
N PHE A 228 13.11 18.75 -6.84
CA PHE A 228 13.71 19.87 -6.12
C PHE A 228 14.09 19.48 -4.67
N VAL A 229 13.14 19.00 -3.87
CA VAL A 229 13.40 18.62 -2.48
C VAL A 229 14.37 17.43 -2.40
N LYS A 230 14.18 16.43 -3.26
CA LYS A 230 15.05 15.25 -3.33
C LYS A 230 16.50 15.63 -3.60
N THR A 231 16.75 16.52 -4.55
CA THR A 231 18.09 17.02 -4.88
C THR A 231 18.74 17.71 -3.69
N HIS A 232 18.01 18.58 -2.98
CA HIS A 232 18.53 19.27 -1.80
C HIS A 232 18.86 18.33 -0.65
N VAL A 233 17.99 17.35 -0.38
CA VAL A 233 18.25 16.32 0.64
C VAL A 233 19.49 15.51 0.27
N GLN A 234 19.59 15.01 -0.96
CA GLN A 234 20.74 14.22 -1.39
C GLN A 234 22.06 15.01 -1.36
N ASN A 235 22.04 16.27 -1.77
CA ASN A 235 23.23 17.12 -1.72
C ASN A 235 23.67 17.40 -0.28
N HIS A 236 22.74 17.63 0.64
CA HIS A 236 23.08 17.82 2.06
C HIS A 236 23.66 16.56 2.69
N LEU A 237 23.06 15.38 2.41
CA LEU A 237 23.55 14.10 2.92
C LEU A 237 24.97 13.75 2.43
N LYS A 238 25.37 14.23 1.25
CA LYS A 238 26.76 14.06 0.76
C LYS A 238 27.76 14.95 1.51
N MET A 239 27.31 16.08 2.05
CA MET A 239 28.16 17.06 2.73
C MET A 239 28.27 16.79 4.24
N ASP A 240 27.28 16.13 4.83
CA ASP A 240 27.25 15.82 6.26
C ASP A 240 27.81 14.41 6.52
N PRO A 241 29.05 14.28 7.04
CA PRO A 241 29.66 12.97 7.31
C PRO A 241 28.97 12.22 8.46
N ALA A 242 28.09 12.87 9.24
CA ALA A 242 27.38 12.25 10.35
C ALA A 242 26.10 11.52 9.92
N VAL A 243 25.60 11.75 8.69
CA VAL A 243 24.35 11.15 8.21
C VAL A 243 24.64 10.04 7.22
N ASP A 244 23.97 8.91 7.40
CA ASP A 244 24.07 7.77 6.51
C ASP A 244 23.65 8.17 5.08
N THR A 245 24.53 8.01 4.10
CA THR A 245 24.23 8.28 2.69
C THR A 245 23.23 7.30 2.09
N SER A 246 22.87 6.24 2.82
CA SER A 246 21.88 5.24 2.40
C SER A 246 20.42 5.71 2.46
N VAL A 247 20.15 6.94 2.93
CA VAL A 247 18.77 7.47 2.98
C VAL A 247 18.15 7.51 1.59
N VAL A 248 17.06 6.77 1.41
CA VAL A 248 16.31 6.74 0.15
C VAL A 248 15.18 7.76 0.19
N VAL A 249 15.20 8.72 -0.73
CA VAL A 249 14.13 9.72 -0.90
C VAL A 249 13.22 9.30 -2.06
N LYS A 250 11.91 9.18 -1.80
CA LYS A 250 10.89 8.81 -2.80
C LYS A 250 9.66 9.69 -2.66
N GLY A 251 8.91 9.87 -3.75
CA GLY A 251 7.58 10.45 -3.70
C GLY A 251 6.51 9.41 -3.34
N ILE A 252 5.39 9.85 -2.77
CA ILE A 252 4.19 9.02 -2.67
C ILE A 252 3.73 8.65 -4.08
N ASN A 253 3.37 7.38 -4.28
CA ASN A 253 2.83 6.93 -5.57
C ASN A 253 1.41 7.48 -5.76
N PRO A 254 1.14 8.32 -6.78
CA PRO A 254 -0.19 8.88 -7.02
C PRO A 254 -1.22 7.81 -7.40
N ALA A 255 -0.79 6.65 -7.91
CA ALA A 255 -1.66 5.51 -8.26
C ALA A 255 -2.04 4.63 -7.07
N GLY A 256 -1.69 5.01 -5.83
CA GLY A 256 -2.15 4.36 -4.61
C GLY A 256 -1.02 3.89 -3.70
N ARG A 257 -0.64 2.61 -3.78
CA ARG A 257 0.28 2.00 -2.80
C ARG A 257 1.73 2.43 -3.06
N THR A 258 2.36 3.01 -2.04
CA THR A 258 3.79 3.29 -2.04
C THR A 258 4.52 2.12 -1.38
N PRO A 259 5.28 1.29 -2.12
CA PRO A 259 5.97 0.15 -1.55
C PRO A 259 7.11 0.64 -0.66
N ILE A 260 7.01 0.31 0.62
CA ILE A 260 8.09 0.51 1.60
C ILE A 260 8.80 -0.83 1.70
N GLU A 261 9.93 -0.98 1.00
CA GLU A 261 10.76 -2.17 1.13
C GLU A 261 11.30 -2.23 2.55
N PRO A 262 10.83 -3.19 3.37
CA PRO A 262 11.43 -3.41 4.66
C PRO A 262 12.67 -4.26 4.42
N ALA A 263 13.86 -3.72 4.61
CA ALA A 263 15.01 -4.55 4.98
C ALA A 263 14.71 -5.11 6.37
N ARG A 264 14.00 -6.24 6.43
CA ARG A 264 13.64 -6.92 7.68
C ARG A 264 14.17 -8.33 7.62
N ASP A 265 15.20 -8.57 8.42
CA ASP A 265 15.60 -9.91 8.81
C ASP A 265 14.47 -10.49 9.67
N ILE A 266 13.84 -11.56 9.19
CA ILE A 266 12.86 -12.29 9.96
C ILE A 266 13.63 -13.36 10.75
N PRO A 267 13.76 -13.24 12.08
CA PRO A 267 14.55 -14.19 12.85
C PRO A 267 13.92 -15.59 12.76
N LEU A 268 14.73 -16.56 12.31
CA LEU A 268 14.39 -17.97 12.26
C LEU A 268 14.90 -18.67 13.51
N ARG A 269 13.99 -19.20 14.33
CA ARG A 269 14.33 -20.03 15.49
C ARG A 269 14.26 -21.50 15.11
N ILE A 270 15.37 -22.20 15.18
CA ILE A 270 15.41 -23.66 14.97
C ILE A 270 15.24 -24.35 16.31
N HIS A 271 14.29 -25.29 16.39
CA HIS A 271 14.04 -26.05 17.61
C HIS A 271 15.11 -27.12 17.81
N LYS A 272 15.58 -27.30 19.06
CA LYS A 272 16.71 -28.20 19.40
C LYS A 272 16.55 -29.62 18.86
N ALA A 273 15.32 -30.15 18.85
CA ALA A 273 15.02 -31.49 18.35
C ALA A 273 15.42 -31.72 16.88
N MET A 274 15.54 -30.65 16.06
CA MET A 274 15.99 -30.75 14.67
C MET A 274 17.46 -31.18 14.56
N PHE A 275 18.26 -30.98 15.60
CA PHE A 275 19.69 -31.33 15.59
C PHE A 275 19.95 -32.76 16.10
N ASN A 276 18.92 -33.47 16.57
CA ASN A 276 19.08 -34.81 17.14
C ASN A 276 19.19 -35.90 16.06
N ASN A 277 18.69 -35.65 14.85
CA ASN A 277 18.75 -36.60 13.74
C ASN A 277 19.17 -35.87 12.45
N PRO A 278 20.47 -35.79 12.13
CA PRO A 278 20.97 -34.98 11.01
C PRO A 278 20.51 -35.45 9.63
N SER A 279 19.99 -36.68 9.52
CA SER A 279 19.41 -37.24 8.29
C SER A 279 17.92 -36.95 8.11
N ASP A 280 17.24 -36.41 9.13
CA ASP A 280 15.81 -36.09 9.09
C ASP A 280 15.60 -34.58 8.92
N VAL A 281 15.78 -34.12 7.68
CA VAL A 281 15.65 -32.69 7.30
C VAL A 281 14.17 -32.26 7.19
N GLN A 282 13.22 -33.16 7.48
CA GLN A 282 11.80 -32.87 7.39
C GLN A 282 11.29 -32.15 8.64
N GLY A 283 10.88 -30.89 8.45
CA GLY A 283 10.36 -30.04 9.51
C GLY A 283 9.23 -29.14 9.02
N MET A 284 8.53 -28.55 9.96
CA MET A 284 7.44 -27.62 9.72
C MET A 284 7.93 -26.20 10.04
N LEU A 285 7.80 -25.29 9.07
CA LEU A 285 8.08 -23.87 9.27
C LEU A 285 6.81 -23.17 9.75
N ILE A 286 6.78 -22.74 11.01
CA ILE A 286 5.65 -22.04 11.62
C ILE A 286 5.94 -20.55 11.63
N ALA A 287 5.06 -19.77 11.00
CA ALA A 287 5.03 -18.32 11.14
C ALA A 287 4.14 -17.92 12.31
N GLU A 288 4.75 -17.43 13.39
CA GLU A 288 3.99 -16.95 14.55
C GLU A 288 3.55 -15.49 14.39
N PRO A 289 2.37 -15.13 14.93
CA PRO A 289 2.02 -13.72 15.07
C PRO A 289 3.09 -13.04 15.92
N LYS A 290 3.63 -11.91 15.45
CA LYS A 290 4.83 -11.18 15.96
C LYS A 290 6.17 -11.49 15.25
N ARG A 291 6.15 -11.93 14.00
CA ARG A 291 7.31 -11.90 13.08
C ARG A 291 8.48 -12.79 13.52
N LYS A 292 8.18 -13.94 14.12
CA LYS A 292 9.19 -14.97 14.38
C LYS A 292 8.84 -16.18 13.52
N LEU A 293 9.82 -16.63 12.74
CA LEU A 293 9.72 -17.91 12.06
C LEU A 293 10.31 -18.97 12.98
N MET A 294 9.67 -20.13 13.06
CA MET A 294 10.16 -21.24 13.85
C MET A 294 10.21 -22.50 13.00
N LEU A 295 11.39 -23.12 12.92
CA LEU A 295 11.55 -24.43 12.30
C LEU A 295 11.49 -25.50 13.40
N VAL A 296 10.51 -26.38 13.32
CA VAL A 296 10.25 -27.45 14.29
C VAL A 296 10.08 -28.78 13.58
N SER A 297 10.28 -29.90 14.28
CA SER A 297 9.94 -31.21 13.72
C SER A 297 8.42 -31.34 13.54
N SER A 298 7.98 -32.15 12.58
CA SER A 298 6.55 -32.30 12.23
C SER A 298 5.65 -32.65 13.43
N GLY A 299 6.12 -33.52 14.34
CA GLY A 299 5.38 -33.88 15.55
C GLY A 299 5.24 -32.72 16.55
N ASN A 300 6.33 -32.00 16.80
CA ASN A 300 6.31 -30.82 17.69
C ASN A 300 5.51 -29.67 17.07
N GLY A 301 5.57 -29.53 15.75
CA GLY A 301 4.79 -28.56 14.99
C GLY A 301 3.29 -28.82 15.09
N ALA A 302 2.85 -30.06 14.85
CA ALA A 302 1.44 -30.44 14.99
C ALA A 302 0.91 -30.18 16.41
N ARG A 303 1.70 -30.53 17.45
CA ARG A 303 1.37 -30.22 18.86
C ARG A 303 1.26 -28.70 19.10
N ARG A 304 2.20 -27.92 18.57
CA ARG A 304 2.22 -26.44 18.72
C ARG A 304 1.04 -25.77 18.04
N LEU A 305 0.64 -26.25 16.86
CA LEU A 305 -0.54 -25.77 16.14
C LEU A 305 -1.86 -26.31 16.71
N ARG A 306 -1.80 -27.23 17.68
CA ARG A 306 -2.96 -27.98 18.21
C ARG A 306 -3.76 -28.65 17.09
N LYS A 307 -3.05 -29.16 16.08
CA LYS A 307 -3.63 -29.89 14.95
C LYS A 307 -3.15 -31.34 15.00
N LYS A 308 -4.00 -32.25 14.52
CA LYS A 308 -3.63 -33.65 14.32
C LYS A 308 -2.91 -33.76 12.97
N LYS A 309 -1.94 -34.68 12.88
CA LYS A 309 -1.35 -35.05 11.58
C LYS A 309 -2.48 -35.62 10.71
N HIS A 310 -2.62 -35.11 9.49
CA HIS A 310 -3.50 -35.71 8.50
C HIS A 310 -2.72 -36.81 7.79
N SER A 311 -3.20 -38.04 7.86
CA SER A 311 -2.57 -39.20 7.23
C SER A 311 -3.47 -39.67 6.08
N LEU A 312 -2.90 -39.71 4.88
CA LEU A 312 -3.57 -40.20 3.68
C LEU A 312 -2.97 -41.56 3.31
N PHE A 313 -3.85 -42.52 3.04
CA PHE A 313 -3.47 -43.85 2.55
C PHE A 313 -4.08 -44.04 1.17
N PHE A 314 -3.28 -44.58 0.27
CA PHE A 314 -3.68 -44.87 -1.10
C PHE A 314 -3.63 -46.37 -1.34
N SER A 315 -4.54 -46.84 -2.17
CA SER A 315 -4.50 -48.19 -2.74
C SER A 315 -4.59 -48.09 -4.26
N TYR A 316 -3.84 -48.94 -4.93
CA TYR A 316 -3.81 -48.99 -6.39
C TYR A 316 -3.62 -50.42 -6.87
N SER A 317 -4.41 -50.80 -7.86
CA SER A 317 -4.32 -52.10 -8.50
C SER A 317 -4.06 -51.92 -9.98
N TRP A 318 -3.10 -52.65 -10.51
CA TRP A 318 -2.74 -52.60 -11.93
C TRP A 318 -2.66 -54.01 -12.49
N LYS A 319 -3.48 -54.28 -13.49
CA LYS A 319 -3.48 -55.53 -14.25
C LYS A 319 -2.69 -55.36 -15.55
N LYS A 320 -1.81 -56.31 -15.87
CA LYS A 320 -1.07 -56.33 -17.14
C LYS A 320 -2.08 -56.48 -18.31
N PRO A 321 -2.12 -55.53 -19.27
CA PRO A 321 -2.96 -55.69 -20.46
C PRO A 321 -2.44 -56.81 -21.35
N PHE A 322 -3.39 -57.54 -21.94
CA PHE A 322 -3.15 -58.68 -22.83
C PHE A 322 -2.47 -58.24 -24.14
N GLU A 323 -1.45 -58.98 -24.54
CA GLU A 323 -0.84 -58.87 -25.87
C GLU A 323 -1.35 -60.04 -26.71
N PRO A 324 -2.20 -59.82 -27.74
CA PRO A 324 -2.67 -60.91 -28.59
C PRO A 324 -1.47 -61.55 -29.30
N SER A 325 -1.39 -62.88 -29.21
CA SER A 325 -0.37 -63.68 -29.91
C SER A 325 -0.40 -63.39 -31.41
N PRO A 326 0.76 -63.23 -32.10
CA PRO A 326 0.80 -63.05 -33.54
C PRO A 326 0.62 -64.42 -34.23
N ARG A 327 -0.55 -65.06 -34.06
CA ARG A 327 -0.95 -66.15 -34.95
C ARG A 327 -1.50 -65.55 -36.24
N VAL A 328 -0.87 -65.90 -37.35
CA VAL A 328 -1.23 -65.50 -38.71
C VAL A 328 -2.68 -65.87 -38.99
N LYS A 329 -3.60 -64.89 -38.92
CA LYS A 329 -4.97 -65.06 -39.42
C LYS A 329 -4.90 -65.30 -40.93
N LYS A 330 -5.12 -66.56 -41.37
CA LYS A 330 -5.45 -66.85 -42.77
C LYS A 330 -6.72 -66.07 -43.11
N LYS A 331 -6.59 -65.07 -43.98
CA LYS A 331 -7.71 -64.30 -44.54
C LYS A 331 -8.67 -65.27 -45.25
N SER A 332 -9.79 -65.57 -44.61
CA SER A 332 -10.99 -66.07 -45.27
C SER A 332 -11.78 -64.86 -45.78
N SER A 333 -11.95 -64.79 -47.09
CA SER A 333 -12.66 -63.73 -47.80
C SER A 333 -14.17 -63.94 -47.75
N ARG A 334 -14.92 -63.04 -47.11
CA ARG A 334 -16.31 -62.76 -47.47
C ARG A 334 -16.57 -61.24 -47.44
N PRO A 335 -17.39 -60.72 -48.37
CA PRO A 335 -17.51 -59.30 -48.62
C PRO A 335 -18.31 -58.60 -47.52
N ALA A 336 -17.89 -57.39 -47.18
CA ALA A 336 -18.60 -56.52 -46.26
C ALA A 336 -19.94 -56.07 -46.86
N SER A 337 -21.05 -56.41 -46.20
CA SER A 337 -22.32 -55.73 -46.40
C SER A 337 -22.36 -54.49 -45.50
N ALA A 338 -22.55 -53.35 -46.14
CA ALA A 338 -22.67 -52.03 -45.53
C ALA A 338 -23.97 -51.93 -44.71
N LEU A 339 -23.85 -51.57 -43.42
CA LEU A 339 -24.74 -50.71 -42.61
C LEU A 339 -24.60 -51.03 -41.12
N SER A 340 -23.82 -50.24 -40.38
CA SER A 340 -24.01 -50.03 -38.92
C SER A 340 -23.12 -48.89 -38.41
N PHE A 341 -23.35 -47.70 -38.96
CA PHE A 341 -23.13 -46.47 -38.19
C PHE A 341 -24.41 -46.27 -37.36
N LEU A 342 -24.26 -46.01 -36.05
CA LEU A 342 -25.30 -45.67 -35.06
C LEU A 342 -25.98 -46.87 -34.38
N LEU A 343 -25.42 -47.31 -33.24
CA LEU A 343 -26.13 -47.46 -31.95
C LEU A 343 -25.18 -48.11 -30.92
N SER A 344 -24.82 -47.35 -29.89
CA SER A 344 -24.26 -47.90 -28.65
C SER A 344 -25.38 -48.56 -27.87
N ALA A 345 -25.64 -49.83 -28.14
CA ALA A 345 -26.43 -50.69 -27.29
C ALA A 345 -25.94 -52.12 -27.50
N ALA A 346 -25.62 -52.80 -26.39
CA ALA A 346 -25.21 -54.19 -26.37
C ALA A 346 -26.30 -55.06 -27.00
N VAL A 347 -25.95 -55.72 -28.10
CA VAL A 347 -26.69 -56.86 -28.61
C VAL A 347 -25.89 -58.08 -28.18
N GLU A 348 -26.44 -58.81 -27.21
CA GLU A 348 -26.07 -60.20 -26.96
C GLU A 348 -26.38 -60.99 -28.25
N SER A 349 -25.32 -61.41 -28.94
CA SER A 349 -25.39 -62.40 -30.00
C SER A 349 -24.80 -63.70 -29.45
N ASP A 350 -25.71 -64.61 -29.10
CA ASP A 350 -25.46 -66.05 -28.95
C ASP A 350 -25.00 -66.60 -30.30
N ASP A 351 -23.69 -66.62 -30.54
CA ASP A 351 -22.99 -67.45 -31.55
C ASP A 351 -21.45 -67.34 -31.37
N GLU A 352 -20.96 -67.48 -30.14
CA GLU A 352 -19.54 -67.73 -29.85
C GLU A 352 -19.41 -68.89 -28.84
N GLU A 353 -19.78 -70.10 -29.26
CA GLU A 353 -19.19 -71.30 -28.68
C GLU A 353 -17.83 -71.57 -29.37
N ASP A 354 -16.82 -71.78 -28.52
CA ASP A 354 -15.46 -72.26 -28.80
C ASP A 354 -14.40 -71.25 -29.29
N GLU A 355 -13.89 -70.45 -28.35
CA GLU A 355 -12.47 -70.50 -27.91
C GLU A 355 -12.26 -69.50 -26.75
N SER A 356 -12.59 -69.89 -25.52
CA SER A 356 -12.04 -69.22 -24.35
C SER A 356 -10.52 -69.41 -24.35
N GLU A 357 -9.76 -68.45 -24.89
CA GLU A 357 -8.31 -68.35 -24.68
C GLU A 357 -8.07 -68.25 -23.17
N GLN A 358 -7.91 -69.40 -22.50
CA GLN A 358 -7.54 -69.46 -21.09
C GLN A 358 -6.22 -68.71 -20.92
N GLN A 359 -6.27 -67.57 -20.24
CA GLN A 359 -5.08 -66.80 -19.89
C GLN A 359 -4.11 -67.71 -19.15
N PRO A 360 -2.81 -67.68 -19.46
CA PRO A 360 -1.84 -68.42 -18.68
C PRO A 360 -1.84 -67.84 -17.25
N GLN A 361 -2.31 -68.64 -16.30
CA GLN A 361 -2.27 -68.26 -14.89
C GLN A 361 -0.81 -68.22 -14.43
N ALA A 362 -0.45 -67.17 -13.72
CA ALA A 362 0.88 -67.06 -13.14
C ALA A 362 0.99 -67.92 -11.88
N ASP A 363 2.16 -68.50 -11.66
CA ASP A 363 2.54 -68.95 -10.32
C ASP A 363 2.82 -67.70 -9.46
N ALA A 364 1.85 -67.36 -8.61
CA ALA A 364 1.93 -66.20 -7.72
C ALA A 364 3.12 -66.28 -6.75
N ASP A 365 3.55 -67.47 -6.34
CA ASP A 365 4.70 -67.64 -5.45
C ASP A 365 6.02 -67.40 -6.17
N GLN A 366 6.10 -67.80 -7.45
CA GLN A 366 7.26 -67.50 -8.29
C GLN A 366 7.35 -66.00 -8.61
N LEU A 367 6.23 -65.36 -8.93
CA LEU A 367 6.17 -63.90 -9.15
C LEU A 367 6.57 -63.11 -7.92
N LEU A 368 6.10 -63.53 -6.73
CA LEU A 368 6.43 -62.87 -5.48
C LEU A 368 7.92 -63.01 -5.15
N LYS A 369 8.53 -64.18 -5.38
CA LYS A 369 10.00 -64.38 -5.24
C LYS A 369 10.80 -63.53 -6.25
N ALA A 370 10.36 -63.45 -7.50
CA ALA A 370 10.99 -62.62 -8.53
C ALA A 370 10.91 -61.12 -8.16
N LEU A 371 9.78 -60.69 -7.61
CA LEU A 371 9.58 -59.35 -7.11
C LEU A 371 10.46 -59.04 -5.90
N GLU A 372 10.53 -59.95 -4.93
CA GLU A 372 11.38 -59.85 -3.74
C GLU A 372 12.86 -59.70 -4.13
N SER A 373 13.36 -60.54 -5.04
CA SER A 373 14.75 -60.44 -5.51
C SER A 373 15.05 -59.12 -6.25
N SER A 374 14.10 -58.64 -7.06
CA SER A 374 14.26 -57.39 -7.80
C SER A 374 14.19 -56.17 -6.88
N LEU A 375 13.26 -56.15 -5.91
CA LEU A 375 13.17 -55.08 -4.93
C LEU A 375 14.42 -55.04 -4.04
N THR A 376 14.95 -56.19 -3.62
CA THR A 376 16.20 -56.27 -2.84
C THR A 376 17.37 -55.70 -3.64
N LYS A 377 17.44 -55.97 -4.95
CA LYS A 377 18.51 -55.50 -5.83
C LYS A 377 18.47 -53.99 -6.07
N TRP A 378 17.28 -53.42 -6.27
CA TRP A 378 17.11 -52.03 -6.68
C TRP A 378 16.83 -51.06 -5.51
N ILE A 379 16.38 -51.57 -4.36
CA ILE A 379 16.05 -50.80 -3.15
C ILE A 379 16.88 -51.37 -1.99
N LEU A 380 18.21 -51.24 -2.10
CA LEU A 380 19.21 -51.82 -1.19
C LEU A 380 19.16 -51.25 0.23
N ASP A 381 18.63 -50.04 0.39
CA ASP A 381 18.74 -49.25 1.62
C ASP A 381 17.57 -49.46 2.60
N LEU A 382 16.59 -50.31 2.28
CA LEU A 382 15.38 -50.48 3.08
C LEU A 382 15.15 -51.96 3.48
N PRO A 383 14.88 -52.24 4.76
CA PRO A 383 14.48 -53.58 5.19
C PRO A 383 13.12 -53.93 4.60
N MET A 384 12.98 -55.18 4.14
CA MET A 384 11.74 -55.73 3.60
C MET A 384 11.18 -56.78 4.54
N GLU A 385 9.88 -56.68 4.82
CA GLU A 385 9.14 -57.65 5.63
C GLU A 385 8.16 -58.41 4.73
N LYS A 386 8.21 -59.74 4.77
CA LYS A 386 7.21 -60.58 4.10
C LYS A 386 6.10 -60.92 5.09
N ILE A 387 4.88 -60.47 4.79
CA ILE A 387 3.68 -60.76 5.57
C ILE A 387 2.72 -61.51 4.66
N ASP A 388 2.69 -62.84 4.81
CA ASP A 388 1.89 -63.73 3.96
C ASP A 388 2.20 -63.55 2.44
N ARG A 389 1.23 -63.04 1.66
CA ARG A 389 1.38 -62.73 0.22
C ARG A 389 1.77 -61.27 -0.09
N TRP A 390 2.14 -60.50 0.93
CA TRP A 390 2.55 -59.10 0.79
C TRP A 390 4.03 -58.92 1.10
N LEU A 391 4.68 -58.09 0.27
CA LEU A 391 6.02 -57.56 0.53
C LEU A 391 5.87 -56.12 1.02
N LYS A 392 6.34 -55.84 2.23
CA LYS A 392 6.23 -54.53 2.86
C LYS A 392 7.59 -53.85 2.95
N LEU A 393 7.67 -52.65 2.39
CA LEU A 393 8.80 -51.73 2.48
C LEU A 393 8.34 -50.45 3.18
N ARG A 394 8.72 -50.28 4.45
CA ARG A 394 8.30 -49.14 5.29
C ARG A 394 6.76 -49.03 5.35
N THR A 395 6.14 -48.05 4.70
CA THR A 395 4.67 -47.94 4.63
C THR A 395 4.07 -48.47 3.32
N VAL A 396 4.89 -48.89 2.36
CA VAL A 396 4.44 -49.42 1.06
C VAL A 396 4.31 -50.94 1.14
N GLY A 397 3.10 -51.45 0.95
CA GLY A 397 2.83 -52.87 0.71
C GLY A 397 2.62 -53.13 -0.78
N VAL A 398 3.18 -54.22 -1.30
CA VAL A 398 2.92 -54.72 -2.66
C VAL A 398 2.62 -56.22 -2.62
N SER A 399 1.60 -56.64 -3.35
CA SER A 399 1.28 -58.04 -3.61
C SER A 399 1.01 -58.26 -5.10
N VAL A 400 1.13 -59.50 -5.53
CA VAL A 400 0.92 -59.90 -6.93
C VAL A 400 -0.03 -61.09 -6.95
N SER A 401 -0.98 -61.10 -7.90
CA SER A 401 -1.97 -62.16 -8.07
C SER A 401 -1.63 -63.10 -9.24
N ALA A 402 -2.31 -64.25 -9.29
CA ALA A 402 -2.19 -65.21 -10.39
C ALA A 402 -2.75 -64.66 -11.73
N GLU A 403 -3.50 -63.56 -11.70
CA GLU A 403 -4.08 -62.90 -12.88
C GLU A 403 -3.17 -61.79 -13.45
N TRP A 404 -1.87 -61.80 -13.13
CA TRP A 404 -0.92 -60.75 -13.54
C TRP A 404 -1.30 -59.35 -13.03
N GLU A 405 -1.91 -59.29 -11.85
CA GLU A 405 -2.29 -58.04 -11.20
C GLU A 405 -1.33 -57.70 -10.05
N VAL A 406 -0.93 -56.43 -9.98
CA VAL A 406 -0.14 -55.87 -8.89
C VAL A 406 -1.07 -55.02 -8.03
N HIS A 407 -1.21 -55.38 -6.76
CA HIS A 407 -1.93 -54.58 -5.77
C HIS A 407 -0.93 -53.89 -4.85
N MET A 408 -1.17 -52.61 -4.59
CA MET A 408 -0.31 -51.78 -3.73
C MET A 408 -1.13 -50.96 -2.76
N GLU A 409 -0.60 -50.81 -1.55
CA GLU A 409 -1.15 -49.93 -0.51
C GLU A 409 -0.01 -49.13 0.11
N TRP A 410 -0.17 -47.82 0.31
CA TRP A 410 0.88 -47.00 0.93
C TRP A 410 0.37 -45.75 1.63
N SER A 411 1.18 -45.19 2.53
CA SER A 411 0.97 -43.86 3.12
C SER A 411 1.55 -42.78 2.20
N TYR A 412 0.90 -41.61 2.10
CA TYR A 412 1.41 -40.45 1.34
C TYR A 412 2.84 -40.05 1.70
N ASP A 413 3.26 -40.30 2.95
CA ASP A 413 4.64 -40.02 3.39
C ASP A 413 5.70 -40.73 2.51
N ASP A 414 5.34 -41.84 1.86
CA ASP A 414 6.20 -42.65 1.00
C ASP A 414 5.73 -42.73 -0.47
N GLU A 415 4.97 -41.73 -0.96
CA GLU A 415 4.45 -41.68 -2.34
C GLU A 415 5.54 -41.92 -3.40
N ALA A 416 6.70 -41.28 -3.24
CA ALA A 416 7.83 -41.45 -4.16
C ALA A 416 8.44 -42.85 -4.11
N LEU A 417 8.39 -43.52 -2.96
CA LEU A 417 8.81 -44.92 -2.83
C LEU A 417 7.78 -45.84 -3.51
N ALA A 418 6.49 -45.60 -3.30
CA ALA A 418 5.42 -46.36 -3.94
C ALA A 418 5.53 -46.29 -5.47
N GLY A 419 5.81 -45.12 -6.06
CA GLY A 419 6.04 -44.99 -7.50
C GLY A 419 7.21 -45.84 -8.01
N ARG A 420 8.31 -45.94 -7.25
CA ARG A 420 9.46 -46.79 -7.59
C ARG A 420 9.13 -48.28 -7.48
N VAL A 421 8.47 -48.69 -6.38
CA VAL A 421 8.03 -50.07 -6.17
C VAL A 421 7.08 -50.51 -7.29
N LEU A 422 6.12 -49.66 -7.67
CA LEU A 422 5.21 -49.92 -8.79
C LEU A 422 5.95 -50.09 -10.12
N GLY A 423 6.95 -49.24 -10.39
CA GLY A 423 7.78 -49.36 -11.58
C GLY A 423 8.52 -50.70 -11.67
N ILE A 424 9.13 -51.12 -10.57
CA ILE A 424 9.83 -52.42 -10.46
C ILE A 424 8.83 -53.57 -10.59
N ALA A 425 7.69 -53.51 -9.90
CA ALA A 425 6.66 -54.54 -9.95
C ALA A 425 6.13 -54.73 -11.38
N LYS A 426 5.83 -53.64 -12.09
CA LYS A 426 5.46 -53.69 -13.51
C LYS A 426 6.54 -54.36 -14.35
N GLN A 427 7.81 -54.03 -14.16
CA GLN A 427 8.91 -54.64 -14.92
C GLN A 427 9.03 -56.15 -14.66
N VAL A 428 8.93 -56.58 -13.41
CA VAL A 428 8.99 -58.00 -13.03
C VAL A 428 7.82 -58.77 -13.65
N VAL A 429 6.59 -58.25 -13.51
CA VAL A 429 5.39 -58.87 -14.09
C VAL A 429 5.50 -58.95 -15.61
N HIS A 430 6.00 -57.91 -16.29
CA HIS A 430 6.23 -57.96 -17.75
C HIS A 430 7.30 -58.99 -18.15
N ALA A 431 8.38 -59.11 -17.38
CA ALA A 431 9.47 -60.02 -17.69
C ALA A 431 9.05 -61.48 -17.53
N GLU A 432 8.36 -61.82 -16.44
CA GLU A 432 7.86 -63.17 -16.19
C GLU A 432 6.72 -63.53 -17.17
N TYR A 433 5.84 -62.58 -17.52
CA TYR A 433 4.80 -62.81 -18.53
C TYR A 433 5.39 -63.15 -19.90
N LYS A 434 6.44 -62.43 -20.32
CA LYS A 434 7.15 -62.73 -21.58
C LYS A 434 7.87 -64.07 -21.55
N LYS A 435 8.42 -64.48 -20.40
CA LYS A 435 9.04 -65.82 -20.27
C LYS A 435 7.99 -66.92 -20.43
N GLN A 436 6.80 -66.75 -19.86
CA GLN A 436 5.74 -67.74 -19.97
C GLN A 436 5.15 -67.82 -21.37
N LEU A 437 5.09 -66.72 -22.12
CA LEU A 437 4.70 -66.71 -23.54
C LEU A 437 5.76 -67.32 -24.48
N ALA A 438 7.02 -67.39 -24.04
CA ALA A 438 8.14 -67.94 -24.82
C ALA A 438 8.43 -69.42 -24.52
N GLN A 439 7.81 -69.98 -23.48
CA GLN A 439 7.74 -71.41 -23.18
C GLN A 439 6.56 -72.03 -23.93
#